data_AF-A0A945FXS7-F1
#
_entry.id   AF-A0A945FXS7-F1
#
_cell.length_a   1.000
_cell.length_b   1.000
_cell.length_c   1.000
_cell.angle_alpha   90.00
_cell.angle_beta   90.00
_cell.angle_gamma   90.00
#
_symmetry.space_group_name_H-M   'P 1'
#
loop_
_entity.id
_entity.type
_entity.pdbx_description
1 polymer ?
#
loop_
_entity_poly.entity_id
_entity_poly.type
_entity_poly.pdbx_seq_one_letter_code
_entity_poly.pdbx_strand_id
1 'polypeptide(L)'
;MSNPKHTLFWMTIYLVIVGIVCALIYSPLQTAFQANWVFNTLIFSVLLIGIIISYRQVFTLIPEIQWIASFRTGDANLSIKQEPRLLKPLTRQLGVDLKKDRFRMSAMSLRTVLDGIRGRLDESREISRYMISLLIFLGLLGTFWGLLGTISSVGNVIINLTVDGGDFNKIFGELQAGLLEPLKGMGTAFSSSLFGLGGSLVLGFLDIQAGHAQNRFYDGLEEWLAGVTNLVDSENQNV
;
A
#
# COMPACT_ATOMS: atom_id res chain seq x y z
N MET A 1 -7.79 18.61 14.42
CA MET A 1 -7.45 17.22 14.04
C MET A 1 -8.52 16.65 13.11
N SER A 2 -8.15 16.23 11.90
CA SER A 2 -9.10 15.68 10.92
C SER A 2 -9.57 14.28 11.33
N ASN A 3 -10.84 13.97 11.08
CA ASN A 3 -11.43 12.67 11.41
C ASN A 3 -10.87 11.56 10.47
N PRO A 4 -10.12 10.56 10.97
CA PRO A 4 -9.55 9.48 10.15
C PRO A 4 -10.63 8.63 9.45
N LYS A 5 -11.88 8.68 9.93
CA LYS A 5 -13.04 8.05 9.28
C LYS A 5 -13.29 8.57 7.87
N HIS A 6 -12.98 9.85 7.60
CA HIS A 6 -13.12 10.42 6.26
C HIS A 6 -12.15 9.77 5.28
N THR A 7 -10.89 9.53 5.69
CA THR A 7 -9.92 8.84 4.83
C THR A 7 -10.36 7.42 4.51
N LEU A 8 -10.81 6.67 5.52
CA LEU A 8 -11.33 5.30 5.34
C LEU A 8 -12.50 5.28 4.37
N PHE A 9 -13.44 6.23 4.48
CA PHE A 9 -14.58 6.33 3.57
C PHE A 9 -14.15 6.48 2.10
N TRP A 10 -13.19 7.38 1.80
CA TRP A 10 -12.68 7.54 0.44
C TRP A 10 -11.91 6.33 -0.07
N MET A 11 -11.12 5.67 0.80
CA MET A 11 -10.45 4.42 0.44
C MET A 11 -11.46 3.31 0.09
N THR A 12 -12.56 3.21 0.84
CA THR A 12 -13.60 2.21 0.57
C THR A 12 -14.38 2.53 -0.69
N ILE A 13 -14.77 3.79 -0.91
CA ILE A 13 -15.42 4.21 -2.16
C ILE A 13 -14.56 3.88 -3.36
N TYR A 14 -13.27 4.20 -3.30
CA TYR A 14 -12.34 3.91 -4.40
C TYR A 14 -12.28 2.41 -4.70
N LEU A 15 -12.15 1.55 -3.68
CA LEU A 15 -12.15 0.11 -3.87
C LEU A 15 -13.49 -0.42 -4.42
N VAL A 16 -14.61 0.15 -4.00
CA VAL A 16 -15.93 -0.20 -4.54
C VAL A 16 -16.01 0.15 -6.03
N ILE A 17 -15.55 1.35 -6.42
CA ILE A 17 -15.51 1.77 -7.84
C ILE A 17 -14.63 0.82 -8.65
N VAL A 18 -13.43 0.51 -8.17
CA VAL A 18 -12.51 -0.45 -8.84
C VAL A 18 -13.17 -1.82 -8.95
N GLY A 19 -13.82 -2.30 -7.89
CA GLY A 19 -14.56 -3.57 -7.90
C GLY A 19 -15.70 -3.60 -8.92
N ILE A 20 -16.46 -2.50 -9.05
CA ILE A 20 -17.51 -2.36 -10.07
C ILE A 20 -16.89 -2.43 -11.48
N VAL A 21 -15.79 -1.70 -11.72
CA VAL A 21 -15.08 -1.76 -13.01
C VAL A 21 -14.63 -3.19 -13.31
N CYS A 22 -13.99 -3.88 -12.37
CA CYS A 22 -13.59 -5.28 -12.50
C CYS A 22 -14.78 -6.22 -12.79
N ALA A 23 -15.93 -5.98 -12.18
CA ALA A 23 -17.15 -6.76 -12.43
C ALA A 23 -17.71 -6.53 -13.84
N LEU A 24 -17.71 -5.28 -14.33
CA LEU A 24 -18.15 -4.95 -15.68
C LEU A 24 -17.27 -5.61 -16.76
N ILE A 25 -15.96 -5.73 -16.51
CA ILE A 25 -15.00 -6.37 -17.42
C ILE A 25 -14.66 -7.82 -17.04
N TYR A 26 -15.52 -8.50 -16.28
CA TYR A 26 -15.20 -9.82 -15.71
C TYR A 26 -14.80 -10.87 -16.76
N SER A 27 -15.50 -10.92 -17.90
CA SER A 27 -15.23 -11.92 -18.95
C SER A 27 -13.81 -11.84 -19.54
N PRO A 28 -13.32 -10.68 -20.02
CA PRO A 28 -11.93 -10.56 -20.45
C PRO A 28 -10.95 -10.72 -19.28
N LEU A 29 -11.30 -10.28 -18.07
CA LEU A 29 -10.44 -10.40 -16.88
C LEU A 29 -10.21 -11.86 -16.48
N GLN A 30 -11.25 -12.70 -16.56
CA GLN A 30 -11.15 -14.13 -16.26
C GLN A 30 -10.26 -14.85 -17.29
N THR A 31 -10.43 -14.54 -18.58
CA THR A 31 -9.60 -15.10 -19.65
C THR A 31 -8.12 -14.71 -19.45
N ALA A 32 -7.89 -13.43 -19.14
CA ALA A 32 -6.58 -12.89 -18.81
C ALA A 32 -5.97 -13.53 -17.55
N PHE A 33 -6.80 -13.87 -16.55
CA PHE A 33 -6.35 -14.50 -15.31
C PHE A 33 -5.89 -15.94 -15.53
N GLN A 34 -6.65 -16.72 -16.31
CA GLN A 34 -6.36 -18.14 -16.58
C GLN A 34 -5.09 -18.33 -17.43
N ALA A 35 -4.72 -17.35 -18.26
CA ALA A 35 -3.49 -17.37 -19.05
C ALA A 35 -2.22 -17.64 -18.22
N ASN A 36 -2.11 -17.02 -17.06
CA ASN A 36 -0.96 -17.13 -16.16
C ASN A 36 -1.45 -17.30 -14.72
N TRP A 37 -2.21 -18.36 -14.47
CA TRP A 37 -2.93 -18.54 -13.20
C TRP A 37 -2.02 -18.44 -11.97
N VAL A 38 -0.77 -18.94 -12.03
CA VAL A 38 0.21 -18.87 -10.93
C VAL A 38 0.58 -17.42 -10.61
N PHE A 39 1.09 -16.67 -11.60
CA PHE A 39 1.50 -15.28 -11.39
C PHE A 39 0.32 -14.39 -11.04
N ASN A 40 -0.83 -14.58 -11.70
CA ASN A 40 -2.01 -13.78 -11.44
C ASN A 40 -2.59 -14.03 -10.04
N THR A 41 -2.53 -15.25 -9.54
CA THR A 41 -2.91 -15.57 -8.15
C THR A 41 -1.94 -14.95 -7.15
N LEU A 42 -0.63 -14.98 -7.44
CA LEU A 42 0.38 -14.36 -6.60
C LEU A 42 0.21 -12.83 -6.56
N ILE A 43 0.01 -12.19 -7.72
CA ILE A 43 -0.27 -10.76 -7.84
C ILE A 43 -1.53 -10.39 -7.04
N PHE A 44 -2.62 -11.15 -7.20
CA PHE A 44 -3.85 -10.92 -6.46
C PHE A 44 -3.66 -11.05 -4.94
N SER A 45 -2.86 -12.03 -4.51
CA SER A 45 -2.53 -12.23 -3.09
C SER A 45 -1.74 -11.05 -2.51
N VAL A 46 -0.73 -10.57 -3.23
CA VAL A 46 0.07 -9.39 -2.83
C VAL A 46 -0.81 -8.14 -2.81
N LEU A 47 -1.71 -7.97 -3.79
CA LEU A 47 -2.67 -6.87 -3.82
C LEU A 47 -3.56 -6.87 -2.58
N LEU A 48 -4.12 -8.02 -2.22
CA LEU A 48 -4.99 -8.16 -1.06
C LEU A 48 -4.23 -7.85 0.25
N ILE A 49 -3.01 -8.36 0.40
CA ILE A 49 -2.14 -8.06 1.54
C ILE A 49 -1.83 -6.55 1.60
N GLY A 50 -1.50 -5.94 0.46
CA GLY A 50 -1.24 -4.51 0.37
C GLY A 50 -2.44 -3.67 0.81
N ILE A 51 -3.65 -4.02 0.35
CA ILE A 51 -4.89 -3.36 0.77
C ILE A 51 -5.06 -3.46 2.30
N ILE A 52 -4.87 -4.65 2.88
CA ILE A 52 -4.97 -4.84 4.34
C ILE A 52 -3.96 -3.95 5.08
N ILE A 53 -2.71 -3.87 4.60
CA ILE A 53 -1.67 -3.04 5.20
C ILE A 53 -2.05 -1.56 5.15
N SER A 54 -2.52 -1.05 4.01
CA SER A 54 -2.94 0.35 3.87
C SER A 54 -4.09 0.71 4.81
N TYR A 55 -5.08 -0.17 4.96
CA TYR A 55 -6.16 0.03 5.94
C TYR A 55 -5.64 0.00 7.37
N ARG A 56 -4.78 -0.97 7.70
CA ARG A 56 -4.17 -1.09 9.03
C ARG A 56 -3.44 0.19 9.41
N GLN A 57 -2.72 0.81 8.47
CA GLN A 57 -1.98 2.07 8.69
C GLN A 57 -2.88 3.25 9.04
N VAL A 58 -4.13 3.29 8.57
CA VAL A 58 -5.11 4.33 8.95
C VAL A 58 -5.80 3.97 10.26
N PHE A 59 -6.14 2.67 10.47
CA PHE A 59 -6.75 2.21 11.71
C PHE A 59 -5.86 2.43 12.94
N THR A 60 -4.53 2.32 12.80
CA THR A 60 -3.59 2.57 13.90
C THR A 60 -3.61 4.02 14.37
N LEU A 61 -4.02 4.99 13.54
CA LEU A 61 -4.09 6.41 13.93
C LEU A 61 -5.34 6.75 14.76
N ILE A 62 -6.41 5.96 14.64
CA ILE A 62 -7.68 6.21 15.33
C ILE A 62 -7.51 6.25 16.86
N PRO A 63 -6.93 5.22 17.53
CA PRO A 63 -6.79 5.24 18.98
C PRO A 63 -5.86 6.38 19.44
N GLU A 64 -4.84 6.73 18.65
CA GLU A 64 -3.90 7.81 18.98
C GLU A 64 -4.60 9.18 18.97
N ILE A 65 -5.42 9.46 17.96
CA ILE A 65 -6.20 10.70 17.86
C ILE A 65 -7.22 10.78 18.99
N GLN A 66 -7.89 9.67 19.31
CA GLN A 66 -8.86 9.62 20.42
C GLN A 66 -8.19 9.89 21.77
N TRP A 67 -7.00 9.34 22.00
CA TRP A 67 -6.23 9.59 23.21
C TRP A 67 -5.86 11.08 23.38
N ILE A 68 -5.37 11.73 22.33
CA ILE A 68 -5.04 13.17 22.35
C ILE A 68 -6.30 14.01 22.58
N ALA A 69 -7.41 13.66 21.92
CA ALA A 69 -8.68 14.36 22.08
C ALA A 69 -9.18 14.29 23.53
N SER A 70 -9.14 13.11 24.17
CA SER A 70 -9.53 12.95 25.58
C SER A 70 -8.60 13.68 26.55
N PHE A 71 -7.30 13.71 26.23
CA PHE A 71 -6.32 14.42 27.06
C PHE A 71 -6.58 15.94 27.04
N ARG A 72 -6.96 16.50 25.89
CA ARG A 72 -7.26 17.93 25.74
C ARG A 72 -8.54 18.37 26.49
N THR A 73 -9.53 17.49 26.63
CA THR A 73 -10.79 17.80 27.31
C THR A 73 -10.75 17.60 28.84
N GLY A 74 -9.64 17.13 29.40
CA GLY A 74 -9.49 16.96 30.86
C GLY A 74 -10.27 15.76 31.46
N ASP A 75 -10.98 15.00 30.64
CA ASP A 75 -11.74 13.81 31.04
C ASP A 75 -10.82 12.59 31.22
N ALA A 76 -10.03 12.60 32.29
CA ALA A 76 -9.13 11.51 32.67
C ALA A 76 -9.86 10.17 32.95
N ASN A 77 -11.18 10.18 33.16
CA ASN A 77 -11.98 8.99 33.44
C ASN A 77 -12.25 8.08 32.21
N LEU A 78 -11.97 8.53 30.99
CA LEU A 78 -12.05 7.70 29.77
C LEU A 78 -10.71 7.08 29.36
N SER A 79 -9.62 7.41 30.08
CA SER A 79 -8.22 7.12 29.73
C SER A 79 -7.82 5.62 29.75
N ILE A 80 -8.76 4.71 30.03
CA ILE A 80 -8.48 3.27 30.24
C ILE A 80 -8.86 2.40 29.03
N LYS A 81 -9.62 2.90 28.03
CA LYS A 81 -10.25 1.97 27.07
C LYS A 81 -9.34 1.46 25.94
N GLN A 82 -8.23 2.13 25.61
CA GLN A 82 -7.28 1.63 24.60
C GLN A 82 -5.90 2.30 24.76
N GLU A 83 -4.86 1.50 25.03
CA GLU A 83 -3.49 2.01 25.11
C GLU A 83 -2.99 2.48 23.73
N PRO A 84 -2.56 3.74 23.57
CA PRO A 84 -1.91 4.19 22.35
C PRO A 84 -0.61 3.40 22.12
N ARG A 85 -0.34 2.99 20.88
CA ARG A 85 0.88 2.27 20.51
C ARG A 85 1.98 3.21 20.02
N LEU A 86 1.61 4.27 19.30
CA LEU A 86 2.53 5.28 18.78
C LEU A 86 2.91 6.29 19.86
N LEU A 87 1.95 6.71 20.70
CA LEU A 87 2.19 7.70 21.76
C LEU A 87 2.70 7.08 23.08
N LYS A 88 2.97 5.78 23.13
CA LYS A 88 3.46 5.06 24.33
C LYS A 88 4.65 5.71 25.05
N PRO A 89 5.66 6.27 24.34
CA PRO A 89 6.75 7.00 25.00
C PRO A 89 6.29 8.31 25.65
N LEU A 90 5.37 9.04 25.02
CA LEU A 90 4.77 10.27 25.55
C LEU A 90 3.90 9.99 26.77
N THR A 91 3.10 8.92 26.75
CA THR A 91 2.18 8.60 27.86
C THR A 91 2.93 8.27 29.15
N ARG A 92 4.12 7.66 29.07
CA ARG A 92 4.95 7.36 30.24
C ARG A 92 5.58 8.60 30.87
N GLN A 93 5.96 9.60 30.06
CA GLN A 93 6.54 10.85 30.58
C GLN A 93 5.46 11.85 31.00
N LEU A 94 4.42 12.05 30.17
CA LEU A 94 3.32 12.98 30.45
C LEU A 94 2.41 12.52 31.60
N GLY A 95 2.13 11.21 31.72
CA GLY A 95 1.24 10.68 32.75
C GLY A 95 1.77 10.80 34.18
N VAL A 96 3.10 10.95 34.34
CA VAL A 96 3.77 11.08 35.64
C VAL A 96 3.98 12.54 36.01
N ASP A 97 4.32 13.40 35.04
CA ASP A 97 4.73 14.79 35.30
C ASP A 97 3.58 15.81 35.35
N LEU A 98 2.45 15.59 34.65
CA LEU A 98 1.29 16.50 34.72
C LEU A 98 0.51 16.45 36.04
N LYS A 99 0.63 15.36 36.81
CA LYS A 99 0.10 15.29 38.18
C LYS A 99 0.92 16.11 39.18
N LYS A 100 2.07 16.67 38.76
CA LYS A 100 3.05 17.33 39.62
C LYS A 100 3.51 18.68 39.06
N ASP A 101 2.60 19.51 38.56
CA ASP A 101 2.72 20.99 38.47
C ASP A 101 4.05 21.59 37.94
N ARG A 102 4.88 20.80 37.25
CA ARG A 102 6.20 21.19 36.75
C ARG A 102 6.47 20.44 35.47
N PHE A 103 5.80 20.89 34.43
CA PHE A 103 6.19 20.58 33.07
C PHE A 103 7.61 21.14 32.85
N ARG A 104 8.63 20.28 32.85
CA ARG A 104 10.01 20.65 32.48
C ARG A 104 10.52 19.75 31.36
N MET A 105 9.66 19.37 30.42
CA MET A 105 10.15 18.82 29.15
C MET A 105 10.75 19.98 28.36
N SER A 106 12.08 19.99 28.24
CA SER A 106 12.76 20.92 27.33
C SER A 106 12.19 20.77 25.92
N ALA A 107 12.06 21.87 25.17
CA ALA A 107 11.64 21.84 23.76
C ALA A 107 12.43 20.79 22.93
N MET A 108 13.65 20.46 23.36
CA MET A 108 14.48 19.43 22.75
C MET A 108 13.95 18.00 22.93
N SER A 109 13.42 17.66 24.10
CA SER A 109 12.86 16.33 24.36
C SER A 109 11.60 16.05 23.53
N LEU A 110 10.76 17.07 23.35
CA LEU A 110 9.55 17.02 22.51
C LEU A 110 9.89 16.81 21.04
N ARG A 111 10.90 17.52 20.54
CA ARG A 111 11.39 17.37 19.16
C ARG A 111 11.89 15.96 18.89
N THR A 112 12.69 15.38 19.79
CA THR A 112 13.16 13.99 19.67
C THR A 112 12.01 12.99 19.60
N VAL A 113 10.94 13.20 20.37
CA VAL A 113 9.79 12.30 20.34
C VAL A 113 8.97 12.47 19.05
N LEU A 114 8.78 13.70 18.58
CA LEU A 114 8.16 13.97 17.28
C LEU A 114 8.97 13.33 16.14
N ASP A 115 10.30 13.49 16.14
CA ASP A 115 11.18 12.86 15.15
C ASP A 115 11.08 11.32 15.20
N GLY A 116 10.97 10.74 16.40
CA GLY A 116 10.74 9.30 16.58
C GLY A 116 9.39 8.82 16.05
N ILE A 117 8.32 9.60 16.25
CA ILE A 117 6.99 9.29 15.69
C ILE A 117 7.02 9.40 14.16
N ARG A 118 7.65 10.45 13.62
CA ARG A 118 7.82 10.64 12.18
C ARG A 118 8.53 9.46 11.53
N GLY A 119 9.66 9.02 12.11
CA GLY A 119 10.40 7.86 11.63
C GLY A 119 9.55 6.58 11.59
N ARG A 120 8.72 6.33 12.61
CA ARG A 120 7.80 5.17 12.62
C ARG A 120 6.69 5.27 11.58
N LEU A 121 6.18 6.47 11.33
CA LEU A 121 5.18 6.69 10.28
C LEU A 121 5.78 6.46 8.89
N ASP A 122 7.02 6.91 8.68
CA ASP A 122 7.78 6.74 7.43
C ASP A 122 8.15 5.28 7.17
N GLU A 123 8.58 4.54 8.19
CA GLU A 123 8.84 3.09 8.13
C GLU A 123 7.57 2.32 7.71
N SER A 124 6.42 2.68 8.27
CA SER A 124 5.14 2.07 7.87
C SER A 124 4.81 2.33 6.39
N ARG A 125 5.20 3.48 5.83
CA ARG A 125 4.99 3.77 4.40
C ARG A 125 5.97 3.03 3.50
N GLU A 126 7.16 2.71 3.98
CA GLU A 126 8.15 1.96 3.19
C GLU A 126 7.60 0.58 2.80
N ILE A 127 6.91 -0.09 3.71
CA ILE A 127 6.25 -1.39 3.44
C ILE A 127 5.22 -1.25 2.32
N SER A 128 4.41 -0.19 2.35
CA SER A 128 3.40 0.09 1.33
C SER A 128 4.04 0.33 -0.05
N ARG A 129 5.09 1.15 -0.11
CA ARG A 129 5.87 1.38 -1.33
C ARG A 129 6.52 0.11 -1.86
N TYR A 130 7.03 -0.75 -0.99
CA TYR A 130 7.58 -2.05 -1.38
C TYR A 130 6.51 -2.95 -2.00
N MET A 131 5.29 -3.00 -1.45
CA MET A 131 4.17 -3.76 -2.04
C MET A 131 3.78 -3.24 -3.44
N ILE A 132 3.77 -1.93 -3.64
CA ILE A 132 3.52 -1.31 -4.96
C ILE A 132 4.59 -1.76 -5.96
N SER A 133 5.87 -1.61 -5.61
CA SER A 133 7.00 -2.03 -6.46
C SER A 133 7.00 -3.53 -6.73
N LEU A 134 6.62 -4.34 -5.72
CA LEU A 134 6.52 -5.79 -5.85
C LEU A 134 5.44 -6.20 -6.84
N LEU A 135 4.28 -5.53 -6.85
CA LEU A 135 3.23 -5.78 -7.85
C LEU A 135 3.70 -5.46 -9.27
N ILE A 136 4.39 -4.34 -9.45
CA ILE A 136 4.97 -3.97 -10.76
C ILE A 136 5.97 -5.03 -11.19
N PHE A 137 6.89 -5.42 -10.30
CA PHE A 137 7.90 -6.43 -10.57
C PHE A 137 7.29 -7.78 -10.91
N LEU A 138 6.30 -8.25 -10.15
CA LEU A 138 5.57 -9.49 -10.42
C LEU A 138 4.85 -9.46 -11.76
N GLY A 139 4.26 -8.32 -12.13
CA GLY A 139 3.64 -8.12 -13.44
C GLY A 139 4.66 -8.26 -14.57
N LEU A 140 5.83 -7.61 -14.43
CA LEU A 140 6.93 -7.70 -15.38
C LEU A 140 7.49 -9.12 -15.49
N LEU A 141 7.64 -9.82 -14.36
CA LEU A 141 8.11 -11.21 -14.31
C LEU A 141 7.13 -12.13 -15.04
N GLY A 142 5.82 -11.94 -14.85
CA GLY A 142 4.79 -12.70 -15.56
C GLY A 142 4.86 -12.54 -17.09
N THR A 143 5.09 -11.31 -17.58
CA THR A 143 5.34 -11.07 -19.02
C THR A 143 6.59 -11.78 -19.51
N PHE A 144 7.70 -11.69 -18.75
CA PHE A 144 8.94 -12.35 -19.13
C PHE A 144 8.76 -13.87 -19.22
N TRP A 145 8.06 -14.46 -18.25
CA TRP A 145 7.74 -15.88 -18.24
C TRP A 145 6.91 -16.31 -19.46
N GLY A 146 5.87 -15.54 -19.79
CA GLY A 146 5.05 -15.83 -20.97
C GLY A 146 5.84 -15.74 -22.28
N LEU A 147 6.73 -14.74 -22.42
CA LEU A 147 7.58 -14.59 -23.60
C LEU A 147 8.61 -15.72 -23.73
N LEU A 148 9.14 -16.28 -22.63
CA LEU A 148 9.98 -17.48 -22.69
C LEU A 148 9.23 -18.67 -23.30
N GLY A 149 7.94 -18.83 -22.96
CA GLY A 149 7.07 -19.83 -23.58
C GLY A 149 6.92 -19.63 -25.09
N THR A 150 6.69 -18.38 -25.52
CA THR A 150 6.64 -17.99 -26.94
C THR A 150 7.95 -18.35 -27.66
N ILE A 151 9.10 -18.01 -27.09
CA ILE A 151 10.42 -18.30 -27.67
C ILE A 151 10.65 -19.81 -27.79
N SER A 152 10.27 -20.59 -26.77
CA SER A 152 10.38 -22.05 -26.79
C SER A 152 9.49 -22.68 -27.87
N SER A 153 8.26 -22.19 -28.04
CA SER A 153 7.35 -22.64 -29.10
C SER A 153 7.93 -22.36 -30.49
N VAL A 154 8.42 -21.15 -30.74
CA VAL A 154 9.08 -20.80 -32.01
C VAL A 154 10.31 -21.67 -32.27
N GLY A 155 11.13 -21.93 -31.24
CA GLY A 155 12.28 -22.82 -31.34
C GLY A 155 11.89 -24.25 -31.74
N ASN A 156 10.81 -24.79 -31.18
CA ASN A 156 10.30 -26.11 -31.52
C ASN A 156 9.82 -26.19 -32.97
N VAL A 157 9.18 -25.15 -33.49
CA VAL A 157 8.74 -25.10 -34.90
C VAL A 157 9.93 -25.11 -35.85
N ILE A 158 11.02 -24.40 -35.51
CA ILE A 158 12.25 -24.37 -36.32
C ILE A 158 12.95 -25.75 -36.31
N ILE A 159 13.05 -26.39 -35.14
CA ILE A 159 13.74 -27.68 -34.99
C ILE A 159 12.97 -28.82 -35.69
N ASN A 160 11.64 -28.79 -35.61
CA ASN A 160 10.80 -29.85 -36.16
C ASN A 160 10.49 -29.67 -37.65
N LEU A 161 11.00 -28.62 -38.30
CA LEU A 161 10.83 -28.41 -39.73
C LEU A 161 11.70 -29.39 -40.53
N THR A 162 11.11 -30.50 -40.96
CA THR A 162 11.78 -31.47 -41.84
C THR A 162 11.75 -30.97 -43.28
N VAL A 163 12.90 -30.48 -43.77
CA VAL A 163 13.10 -30.09 -45.17
C VAL A 163 13.50 -31.33 -45.98
N ASP A 164 12.60 -32.30 -46.11
CA ASP A 164 12.87 -33.52 -46.86
C ASP A 164 12.04 -33.57 -48.15
N GLY A 165 12.59 -32.98 -49.23
CA GLY A 165 12.18 -33.13 -50.63
C GLY A 165 10.70 -32.88 -51.02
N GLY A 166 9.84 -32.50 -50.08
CA GLY A 166 8.38 -32.53 -50.21
C GLY A 166 7.72 -31.16 -50.31
N ASP A 167 6.52 -31.19 -50.89
CA ASP A 167 5.57 -30.10 -51.18
C ASP A 167 5.71 -28.84 -50.30
N PHE A 168 6.27 -27.76 -50.88
CA PHE A 168 6.47 -26.46 -50.23
C PHE A 168 5.21 -25.91 -49.56
N ASN A 169 4.02 -26.24 -50.07
CA ASN A 169 2.76 -25.81 -49.47
C ASN A 169 2.51 -26.43 -48.09
N LYS A 170 2.96 -27.67 -47.86
CA LYS A 170 2.87 -28.33 -46.55
C LYS A 170 3.83 -27.71 -45.55
N ILE A 171 5.09 -27.49 -45.95
CA ILE A 171 6.11 -26.86 -45.09
C ILE A 171 5.68 -25.43 -44.70
N PHE A 172 5.12 -24.68 -45.66
CA PHE A 172 4.60 -23.34 -45.38
C PHE A 172 3.39 -23.38 -44.45
N GLY A 173 2.47 -24.35 -44.63
CA GLY A 173 1.33 -24.55 -43.73
C GLY A 173 1.74 -24.89 -42.30
N GLU A 174 2.76 -25.73 -42.12
CA GLU A 174 3.32 -26.09 -40.82
C GLU A 174 4.03 -24.91 -40.13
N LEU A 175 4.81 -24.12 -40.89
CA LEU A 175 5.38 -22.86 -40.39
C LEU A 175 4.29 -21.88 -39.97
N GLN A 176 3.27 -21.69 -40.80
CA GLN A 176 2.16 -20.79 -40.51
C GLN A 176 1.42 -21.22 -39.23
N ALA A 177 1.08 -22.50 -39.12
CA ALA A 177 0.42 -23.06 -37.94
C ALA A 177 1.30 -22.93 -36.67
N GLY A 178 2.59 -23.25 -36.80
CA GLY A 178 3.56 -23.18 -35.71
C GLY A 178 3.83 -21.76 -35.21
N LEU A 179 3.75 -20.75 -36.07
CA LEU A 179 3.96 -19.34 -35.67
C LEU A 179 2.69 -18.68 -35.10
N LEU A 180 1.50 -19.20 -35.38
CA LEU A 180 0.23 -18.67 -34.87
C LEU A 180 0.05 -18.87 -33.36
N GLU A 181 0.52 -20.00 -32.83
CA GLU A 181 0.46 -20.33 -31.41
C GLU A 181 1.26 -19.34 -30.53
N PRO A 182 2.54 -19.03 -30.81
CA PRO A 182 3.29 -18.01 -30.08
C PRO A 182 2.69 -16.60 -30.19
N LEU A 183 2.07 -16.27 -31.34
CA LEU A 183 1.38 -15.00 -31.55
C LEU A 183 0.13 -14.86 -30.65
N LYS A 184 -0.64 -15.93 -30.47
CA LYS A 184 -1.73 -15.97 -29.48
C LYS A 184 -1.19 -15.93 -28.04
N GLY A 185 -0.07 -16.61 -27.78
CA GLY A 185 0.62 -16.66 -26.49
C GLY A 185 1.14 -15.30 -26.00
N MET A 186 1.44 -14.37 -26.92
CA MET A 186 1.92 -13.04 -26.58
C MET A 186 0.85 -12.21 -25.84
N GLY A 187 -0.40 -12.19 -26.32
CA GLY A 187 -1.50 -11.47 -25.67
C GLY A 187 -1.80 -12.00 -24.26
N THR A 188 -1.64 -13.29 -24.05
CA THR A 188 -1.78 -13.94 -22.74
C THR A 188 -0.61 -13.65 -21.79
N ALA A 189 0.61 -13.45 -22.30
CA ALA A 189 1.76 -13.07 -21.48
C ALA A 189 1.62 -11.65 -20.90
N PHE A 190 1.01 -10.72 -21.64
CA PHE A 190 0.80 -9.34 -21.21
C PHE A 190 -0.25 -9.18 -20.09
N SER A 191 -1.12 -10.16 -19.85
CA SER A 191 -2.16 -10.05 -18.83
C SER A 191 -1.61 -9.87 -17.42
N SER A 192 -0.54 -10.60 -17.07
CA SER A 192 0.12 -10.49 -15.77
C SER A 192 0.62 -9.07 -15.51
N SER A 193 1.15 -8.40 -16.53
CA SER A 193 1.61 -7.01 -16.43
C SER A 193 0.44 -6.06 -16.18
N LEU A 194 -0.71 -6.26 -16.84
CA LEU A 194 -1.92 -5.47 -16.59
C LEU A 194 -2.42 -5.64 -15.15
N PHE A 195 -2.41 -6.85 -14.59
CA PHE A 195 -2.76 -7.07 -13.19
C PHE A 195 -1.76 -6.44 -12.22
N GLY A 196 -0.45 -6.56 -12.49
CA GLY A 196 0.60 -5.97 -11.66
C GLY A 196 0.53 -4.45 -11.64
N LEU A 197 0.43 -3.82 -12.81
CA LEU A 197 0.32 -2.37 -12.94
C LEU A 197 -1.02 -1.86 -12.39
N GLY A 198 -2.14 -2.49 -12.74
CA GLY A 198 -3.46 -2.13 -12.21
C GLY A 198 -3.53 -2.24 -10.68
N GLY A 199 -3.01 -3.34 -10.12
CA GLY A 199 -2.89 -3.52 -8.68
C GLY A 199 -1.99 -2.48 -8.02
N SER A 200 -0.86 -2.13 -8.64
CA SER A 200 0.05 -1.10 -8.14
C SER A 200 -0.59 0.29 -8.12
N LEU A 201 -1.45 0.61 -9.08
CA LEU A 201 -2.23 1.86 -9.10
C LEU A 201 -3.24 1.89 -7.95
N VAL A 202 -3.93 0.77 -7.71
CA VAL A 202 -4.86 0.63 -6.59
C VAL A 202 -4.15 0.86 -5.26
N LEU A 203 -3.02 0.17 -5.03
CA LEU A 203 -2.24 0.36 -3.81
C LEU A 203 -1.64 1.78 -3.73
N GLY A 204 -1.18 2.35 -4.85
CA GLY A 204 -0.65 3.70 -4.90
C GLY A 204 -1.66 4.76 -4.45
N PHE A 205 -2.92 4.63 -4.87
CA PHE A 205 -3.98 5.50 -4.39
C PHE A 205 -4.23 5.33 -2.88
N LEU A 206 -4.30 4.09 -2.40
CA LEU A 206 -4.49 3.82 -0.97
C LEU A 206 -3.33 4.36 -0.12
N ASP A 207 -2.09 4.27 -0.61
CA ASP A 207 -0.90 4.81 0.04
C ASP A 207 -0.96 6.33 0.18
N ILE A 208 -1.37 7.04 -0.88
CA ILE A 208 -1.56 8.50 -0.83
C ILE A 208 -2.58 8.88 0.24
N GLN A 209 -3.72 8.18 0.28
CA GLN A 209 -4.78 8.44 1.27
C GLN A 209 -4.32 8.18 2.70
N ALA A 210 -3.62 7.06 2.93
CA ALA A 210 -3.01 6.75 4.21
C ALA A 210 -1.98 7.81 4.60
N GLY A 211 -1.17 8.26 3.64
CA GLY A 211 -0.18 9.30 3.83
C GLY A 211 -0.78 10.64 4.24
N HIS A 212 -1.85 11.08 3.60
CA HIS A 212 -2.60 12.27 4.00
C HIS A 212 -3.18 12.16 5.42
N ALA A 213 -3.59 10.97 5.86
CA ALA A 213 -4.05 10.76 7.23
C ALA A 213 -2.91 10.88 8.24
N GLN A 214 -1.76 10.28 7.95
CA GLN A 214 -0.57 10.34 8.81
C GLN A 214 -0.02 11.77 8.95
N ASN A 215 0.08 12.52 7.85
CA ASN A 215 0.57 13.90 7.89
C ASN A 215 -0.35 14.78 8.75
N ARG A 216 -1.68 14.73 8.53
CA ARG A 216 -2.63 15.49 9.35
C ARG A 216 -2.62 15.11 10.83
N PHE A 217 -2.28 13.85 11.14
CA PHE A 217 -2.07 13.42 12.53
C PHE A 217 -0.78 14.02 13.10
N TYR A 218 0.32 13.97 12.36
CA TYR A 218 1.61 14.53 12.76
C TYR A 218 1.53 16.05 12.98
N ASP A 219 0.97 16.79 12.02
CA ASP A 219 0.80 18.24 12.11
C ASP A 219 -0.05 18.62 13.32
N GLY A 220 -1.15 17.87 13.57
CA GLY A 220 -2.00 18.09 14.74
C GLY A 220 -1.31 17.75 16.06
N LEU A 221 -0.41 16.77 16.08
CA LEU A 221 0.43 16.46 17.23
C LEU A 221 1.42 17.58 17.52
N GLU A 222 2.10 18.08 16.49
CA GLU A 222 3.05 19.18 16.58
C GLU A 222 2.39 20.45 17.12
N GLU A 223 1.24 20.82 16.55
CA GLU A 223 0.44 21.98 17.00
C GLU A 223 0.01 21.84 18.48
N TRP A 224 -0.43 20.64 18.89
CA TRP A 224 -0.82 20.38 20.27
C TRP A 224 0.38 20.50 21.23
N LEU A 225 1.54 19.94 20.89
CA LEU A 225 2.74 20.02 21.73
C LEU A 225 3.30 21.45 21.82
N ALA A 226 3.25 22.21 20.72
CA ALA A 226 3.63 23.62 20.73
C ALA A 226 2.71 24.44 21.66
N GLY A 227 1.40 24.18 21.63
CA GLY A 227 0.44 24.80 22.54
C GLY A 227 0.73 24.53 24.01
N VAL A 228 1.08 23.29 24.37
CA VAL A 228 1.45 22.93 25.75
C VAL A 228 2.74 23.62 26.18
N THR A 229 3.73 23.75 25.29
CA THR A 229 5.02 24.37 25.62
C THR A 229 4.89 25.88 25.84
N ASN A 230 4.11 26.59 25.02
CA ASN A 230 3.90 28.04 25.16
C ASN A 230 3.17 28.42 26.46
N LEU A 231 2.28 27.56 26.97
CA LEU A 231 1.60 27.76 28.25
C LEU A 231 2.57 27.70 29.44
N VAL A 232 3.60 26.85 29.35
CA VAL A 232 4.61 26.67 30.40
C VAL A 232 5.59 27.86 30.44
N ASP A 233 6.00 28.39 29.29
CA ASP A 233 6.89 29.55 29.24
C ASP A 233 6.21 30.85 29.72
N SER A 234 4.89 30.97 29.52
CA SER A 234 4.12 32.13 29.99
C SER A 234 3.82 32.10 31.49
N GLU A 235 3.70 30.92 32.11
CA GLU A 235 3.67 30.80 33.59
C GLU A 235 5.00 31.20 34.23
N ASN A 236 6.14 30.84 33.63
CA ASN A 236 7.46 31.18 34.17
C ASN A 236 7.85 32.67 34.05
N GLN A 237 7.17 33.46 33.22
CA GLN A 237 7.41 34.91 33.13
C GLN A 237 6.59 35.73 34.16
N ASN A 238 5.61 35.11 34.82
CA ASN A 238 4.74 35.76 35.80
C ASN A 238 5.13 35.46 37.26
N VAL A 239 6.32 34.87 37.49
CA VAL A 239 6.93 34.61 38.81
C VAL A 239 8.26 35.33 38.88
#